data_AF-A0A9E5P1A6-F1
#
_entry.id   AF-A0A9E5P1A6-F1
#
_cell.length_a   1.000
_cell.length_b   1.000
_cell.length_c   1.000
_cell.angle_alpha   90.00
_cell.angle_beta   90.00
_cell.angle_gamma   90.00
#
_symmetry.space_group_name_H-M   'P 1'
#
loop_
_entity.id
_entity.type
_entity.pdbx_description
1 polymer ?
#
loop_
_entity_poly.entity_id
_entity_poly.type
_entity_poly.pdbx_seq_one_letter_code
_entity_poly.pdbx_strand_id
1 'polypeptide(L)'
;MKRSWIKRTIVVGLLALLLAVPVLLRAGRIDAFEQQKPGLIQQWMNKWTQKRMERLIEFLDSPGYVETVSWNEHVVLSYMLAQVRAPSPLEFFLLRKLHEGIGMRRSTVLSVALRGESPYATWAQCRGFVRRVRISDFRVDPEVRRIARELASVPISEIIESINQMAEAGGMEYLPEQLPAEPPVPHVEYDTYFGYLHAHSELSDGEGDPVEAYAFAHEEGGLDFFALTDHGEFLRIWPWENKWEELVDAAEALYDPGTYVTLWGFEWSNPFLGHINVINTSDFTDTITLFSIRRLYDWITDRPEGFGRYNHPGDYDFLNREFLHMELYPDVAPQMVGMELWNGNDSFDMYYYAGGWFSDDSYWDEGNLQGWYLGAFGAQDNHSPNWGTRNDFRTAVLAEDLTRENIIDAYRNRRFYTTEDKDLFLDLRCQGYPMGARLSGVQRVFTVEAWDESEDSFEEVRLYRNGDLLETRVVSGESILEEFTDPFRTGSDYYYVIVRQTDDNDGNGRHDEAISSPIWID
;
A
#
# COMPACT_ATOMS: atom_id res chain seq x y z
N MET A 1 24.85 -40.43 -6.37
CA MET A 1 24.09 -41.28 -7.33
C MET A 1 22.66 -41.68 -6.92
N LYS A 2 22.21 -41.53 -5.65
CA LYS A 2 20.84 -41.94 -5.25
C LYS A 2 19.76 -40.84 -5.32
N ARG A 3 20.10 -39.56 -5.50
CA ARG A 3 19.12 -38.45 -5.60
C ARG A 3 18.50 -38.24 -7.00
N SER A 4 19.14 -38.67 -8.09
CA SER A 4 18.58 -38.50 -9.45
C SER A 4 17.56 -39.57 -9.86
N TRP A 5 17.58 -40.75 -9.21
CA TRP A 5 16.61 -41.81 -9.45
C TRP A 5 15.24 -41.48 -8.85
N ILE A 6 15.18 -40.89 -7.65
CA ILE A 6 13.91 -40.53 -6.98
C ILE A 6 13.18 -39.42 -7.75
N LYS A 7 13.89 -38.39 -8.25
CA LYS A 7 13.29 -37.34 -9.10
C LYS A 7 12.81 -37.90 -10.46
N ARG A 8 13.53 -38.85 -11.07
CA ARG A 8 13.09 -39.48 -12.34
C ARG A 8 11.90 -40.43 -12.15
N THR A 9 11.81 -41.17 -11.06
CA THR A 9 10.68 -42.09 -10.81
C THR A 9 9.38 -41.34 -10.47
N ILE A 10 9.46 -40.21 -9.75
CA ILE A 10 8.29 -39.36 -9.49
C ILE A 10 7.78 -38.68 -10.77
N VAL A 11 8.69 -38.16 -11.60
CA VAL A 11 8.34 -37.53 -12.89
C VAL A 11 7.76 -38.53 -13.89
N VAL A 12 8.32 -39.74 -13.98
CA VAL A 12 7.80 -40.82 -14.85
C VAL A 12 6.45 -41.35 -14.32
N GLY A 13 6.26 -41.42 -13.01
CA GLY A 13 4.99 -41.77 -12.38
C GLY A 13 3.89 -40.74 -12.65
N LEU A 14 4.20 -39.44 -12.55
CA LEU A 14 3.27 -38.36 -12.89
C LEU A 14 2.94 -38.32 -14.40
N LEU A 15 3.94 -38.52 -15.29
CA LEU A 15 3.70 -38.54 -16.74
C LEU A 15 2.86 -39.73 -17.20
N ALA A 16 3.11 -40.93 -16.68
CA ALA A 16 2.30 -42.10 -16.97
C ALA A 16 0.86 -41.95 -16.44
N LEU A 17 0.68 -41.23 -15.32
CA LEU A 17 -0.65 -40.89 -14.79
C LEU A 17 -1.38 -39.80 -15.58
N LEU A 18 -0.67 -38.76 -16.05
CA LEU A 18 -1.21 -37.68 -16.89
C LEU A 18 -1.84 -38.21 -18.19
N LEU A 19 -1.31 -39.33 -18.70
CA LEU A 19 -1.82 -40.02 -19.88
C LEU A 19 -3.00 -40.97 -19.60
N ALA A 20 -3.14 -41.48 -18.36
CA ALA A 20 -4.16 -42.47 -18.00
C ALA A 20 -5.51 -41.84 -17.61
N VAL A 21 -5.52 -40.65 -16.99
CA VAL A 21 -6.76 -39.98 -16.54
C VAL A 21 -7.74 -39.69 -17.70
N PRO A 22 -7.32 -39.17 -18.88
CA PRO A 22 -8.22 -39.00 -20.02
C PRO A 22 -8.83 -40.31 -20.54
N VAL A 23 -8.09 -41.41 -20.42
CA VAL A 23 -8.52 -42.76 -20.83
C VAL A 23 -9.53 -43.33 -19.83
N LEU A 24 -9.31 -43.12 -18.54
CA LEU A 24 -10.21 -43.54 -17.45
C LEU A 24 -11.53 -42.75 -17.45
N LEU A 25 -11.47 -41.44 -17.73
CA LEU A 25 -12.66 -40.59 -17.93
C LEU A 25 -13.53 -41.11 -19.08
N ARG A 26 -12.92 -41.55 -20.19
CA ARG A 26 -13.65 -42.15 -21.33
C ARG A 26 -14.20 -43.55 -21.03
N ALA A 27 -13.63 -44.26 -20.05
CA ALA A 27 -13.99 -45.63 -19.72
C ALA A 27 -15.01 -45.75 -18.56
N GLY A 28 -15.47 -44.63 -17.97
CA GLY A 28 -16.45 -44.64 -16.87
C GLY A 28 -15.96 -45.28 -15.57
N ARG A 29 -14.65 -45.36 -15.34
CA ARG A 29 -14.03 -46.01 -14.15
C ARG A 29 -13.51 -44.99 -13.12
N ILE A 30 -14.18 -43.84 -13.02
CA ILE A 30 -13.73 -42.68 -12.24
C ILE A 30 -13.79 -42.99 -10.73
N ASP A 31 -14.90 -43.57 -10.28
CA ASP A 31 -15.14 -43.82 -8.85
C ASP A 31 -14.15 -44.80 -8.24
N ALA A 32 -13.77 -45.85 -8.97
CA ALA A 32 -12.79 -46.84 -8.52
C ALA A 32 -11.36 -46.28 -8.44
N PHE A 33 -11.02 -45.28 -9.28
CA PHE A 33 -9.72 -44.62 -9.24
C PHE A 33 -9.64 -43.58 -8.12
N GLU A 34 -10.70 -42.80 -7.91
CA GLU A 34 -10.76 -41.80 -6.84
C GLU A 34 -10.73 -42.46 -5.45
N GLN A 35 -11.37 -43.62 -5.28
CA GLN A 35 -11.26 -44.42 -4.05
C GLN A 35 -9.83 -44.90 -3.76
N GLN A 36 -9.02 -45.17 -4.79
CA GLN A 36 -7.63 -45.63 -4.63
C GLN A 36 -6.65 -44.47 -4.43
N LYS A 37 -6.93 -43.29 -4.97
CA LYS A 37 -6.08 -42.09 -4.87
C LYS A 37 -6.94 -40.82 -4.75
N PRO A 38 -7.47 -40.53 -3.55
CA PRO A 38 -8.32 -39.37 -3.32
C PRO A 38 -7.62 -38.06 -3.69
N GLY A 39 -8.33 -37.15 -4.36
CA GLY A 39 -7.87 -35.81 -4.72
C GLY A 39 -6.96 -35.75 -5.96
N LEU A 40 -6.55 -36.89 -6.51
CA LEU A 40 -5.60 -36.92 -7.62
C LEU A 40 -6.23 -36.47 -8.94
N ILE A 41 -7.49 -36.84 -9.19
CA ILE A 41 -8.23 -36.34 -10.37
C ILE A 41 -8.39 -34.83 -10.26
N GLN A 42 -8.70 -34.32 -9.06
CA GLN A 42 -8.85 -32.90 -8.80
C GLN A 42 -7.54 -32.13 -9.03
N GLN A 43 -6.41 -32.64 -8.54
CA GLN A 43 -5.08 -32.06 -8.81
C GLN A 43 -4.73 -32.04 -10.30
N TRP A 44 -4.99 -33.14 -11.02
CA TRP A 44 -4.80 -33.20 -12.47
C TRP A 44 -5.67 -32.18 -13.21
N MET A 45 -6.94 -32.07 -12.84
CA MET A 45 -7.87 -31.10 -13.42
C MET A 45 -7.41 -29.66 -13.17
N ASN A 46 -6.96 -29.35 -11.96
CA ASN A 46 -6.42 -28.04 -11.62
C ASN A 46 -5.19 -27.72 -12.49
N LYS A 47 -4.19 -28.61 -12.55
CA LYS A 47 -3.00 -28.39 -13.41
C LYS A 47 -3.34 -28.24 -14.90
N TRP A 48 -4.31 -29.01 -15.39
CA TRP A 48 -4.80 -28.86 -16.76
C TRP A 48 -5.45 -27.50 -17.01
N THR A 49 -6.22 -27.00 -16.05
CA THR A 49 -6.87 -25.69 -16.11
C THR A 49 -5.86 -24.56 -16.06
N GLN A 50 -4.95 -24.59 -15.08
CA GLN A 50 -3.88 -23.61 -14.93
C GLN A 50 -3.09 -23.47 -16.22
N LYS A 51 -2.57 -24.56 -16.80
CA LYS A 51 -1.82 -24.53 -18.06
C LYS A 51 -2.59 -23.96 -19.26
N ARG A 52 -3.92 -23.99 -19.23
CA ARG A 52 -4.76 -23.37 -20.28
C ARG A 52 -5.00 -21.90 -19.99
N MET A 53 -5.19 -21.53 -18.73
CA MET A 53 -5.30 -20.15 -18.30
C MET A 53 -3.99 -19.39 -18.52
N GLU A 54 -2.84 -19.94 -18.13
CA GLU A 54 -1.50 -19.33 -18.33
C GLU A 54 -1.27 -18.97 -19.80
N ARG A 55 -1.57 -19.90 -20.73
CA ARG A 55 -1.47 -19.62 -22.18
C ARG A 55 -2.43 -18.55 -22.67
N LEU A 56 -3.57 -18.40 -22.01
CA LEU A 56 -4.51 -17.32 -22.32
C LEU A 56 -4.01 -16.00 -21.75
N ILE A 57 -3.54 -15.98 -20.50
CA ILE A 57 -2.96 -14.82 -19.82
C ILE A 57 -1.82 -14.24 -20.65
N GLU A 58 -0.85 -15.08 -21.03
CA GLU A 58 0.27 -14.72 -21.91
C GLU A 58 -0.22 -14.12 -23.24
N PHE A 59 -1.29 -14.67 -23.82
CA PHE A 59 -1.87 -14.12 -25.05
C PHE A 59 -2.53 -12.75 -24.81
N LEU A 60 -3.29 -12.57 -23.72
CA LEU A 60 -4.02 -11.34 -23.44
C LEU A 60 -3.10 -10.15 -23.14
N ASP A 61 -1.95 -10.42 -22.54
CA ASP A 61 -0.96 -9.37 -22.25
C ASP A 61 0.11 -9.27 -23.36
N SER A 62 -0.01 -10.05 -24.45
CA SER A 62 0.94 -10.00 -25.56
C SER A 62 0.80 -8.72 -26.40
N PRO A 63 1.91 -8.15 -26.92
CA PRO A 63 1.86 -6.96 -27.80
C PRO A 63 0.90 -7.12 -28.98
N GLY A 64 0.88 -8.30 -29.62
CA GLY A 64 0.02 -8.56 -30.77
C GLY A 64 -1.48 -8.49 -30.46
N TYR A 65 -1.90 -8.88 -29.25
CA TYR A 65 -3.30 -8.71 -28.83
C TYR A 65 -3.59 -7.25 -28.48
N VAL A 66 -2.69 -6.60 -27.73
CA VAL A 66 -2.81 -5.21 -27.28
C VAL A 66 -2.98 -4.24 -28.47
N GLU A 67 -2.26 -4.46 -29.57
CA GLU A 67 -2.33 -3.65 -30.79
C GLU A 67 -3.65 -3.83 -31.57
N THR A 68 -4.33 -4.96 -31.40
CA THR A 68 -5.51 -5.32 -32.23
C THR A 68 -6.84 -5.18 -31.51
N VAL A 69 -6.82 -5.17 -30.17
CA VAL A 69 -8.01 -5.00 -29.33
C VAL A 69 -7.77 -3.87 -28.35
N SER A 70 -8.55 -2.80 -28.49
CA SER A 70 -8.47 -1.66 -27.57
C SER A 70 -8.83 -2.07 -26.14
N TRP A 71 -8.37 -1.30 -25.15
CA TRP A 71 -8.69 -1.53 -23.74
C TRP A 71 -10.20 -1.66 -23.51
N ASN A 72 -10.97 -0.70 -24.01
CA ASN A 72 -12.43 -0.66 -23.89
C ASN A 72 -13.11 -1.90 -24.49
N GLU A 73 -12.67 -2.34 -25.67
CA GLU A 73 -13.19 -3.54 -26.31
C GLU A 73 -12.82 -4.81 -25.51
N HIS A 74 -11.61 -4.85 -24.92
CA HIS A 74 -11.18 -5.96 -24.07
C HIS A 74 -12.05 -6.09 -22.80
N VAL A 75 -12.33 -4.98 -22.10
CA VAL A 75 -13.21 -4.99 -20.92
C VAL A 75 -14.58 -5.60 -21.27
N VAL A 76 -15.19 -5.15 -22.37
CA VAL A 76 -16.48 -5.70 -22.83
C VAL A 76 -16.37 -7.19 -23.18
N LEU A 77 -15.33 -7.59 -23.91
CA LEU A 77 -15.09 -8.99 -24.27
C LEU A 77 -14.95 -9.89 -23.04
N SER A 78 -14.18 -9.45 -22.04
CA SER A 78 -13.96 -10.23 -20.82
C SER A 78 -15.26 -10.52 -20.08
N TYR A 79 -16.15 -9.53 -19.93
CA TYR A 79 -17.47 -9.74 -19.33
C TYR A 79 -18.41 -10.60 -20.19
N MET A 80 -18.44 -10.37 -21.51
CA MET A 80 -19.29 -11.16 -22.41
C MET A 80 -18.86 -12.63 -22.44
N LEU A 81 -17.57 -12.92 -22.44
CA LEU A 81 -17.04 -14.28 -22.45
C LEU A 81 -17.15 -14.95 -21.08
N ALA A 82 -16.91 -14.22 -19.99
CA ALA A 82 -16.92 -14.78 -18.63
C ALA A 82 -18.35 -14.95 -18.08
N GLN A 83 -19.18 -13.89 -18.21
CA GLN A 83 -20.48 -13.76 -17.54
C GLN A 83 -21.68 -13.73 -18.50
N VAL A 84 -21.46 -13.72 -19.82
CA VAL A 84 -22.54 -13.68 -20.83
C VAL A 84 -23.40 -12.41 -20.70
N ARG A 85 -22.76 -11.29 -20.32
CA ARG A 85 -23.36 -9.94 -20.27
C ARG A 85 -22.31 -8.88 -20.60
N ALA A 86 -22.76 -7.68 -20.94
CA ALA A 86 -21.87 -6.51 -20.94
C ALA A 86 -21.53 -6.10 -19.49
N PRO A 87 -20.39 -5.42 -19.26
CA PRO A 87 -20.16 -4.73 -18.00
C PRO A 87 -21.18 -3.59 -17.85
N SER A 88 -21.52 -3.25 -16.61
CA SER A 88 -22.23 -2.01 -16.32
C SER A 88 -21.35 -0.79 -16.63
N PRO A 89 -21.94 0.41 -16.81
CA PRO A 89 -21.16 1.64 -16.95
C PRO A 89 -20.16 1.86 -15.82
N LEU A 90 -20.54 1.52 -14.59
CA LEU A 90 -19.68 1.63 -13.41
C LEU A 90 -18.51 0.65 -13.46
N GLU A 91 -18.76 -0.64 -13.66
CA GLU A 91 -17.68 -1.65 -13.80
C GLU A 91 -16.70 -1.28 -14.91
N PHE A 92 -17.21 -0.82 -16.05
CA PHE A 92 -16.40 -0.40 -17.19
C PHE A 92 -15.54 0.82 -16.84
N PHE A 93 -16.12 1.82 -16.16
CA PHE A 93 -15.41 3.03 -15.75
C PHE A 93 -14.34 2.75 -14.69
N LEU A 94 -14.65 1.94 -13.67
CA LEU A 94 -13.73 1.56 -12.60
C LEU A 94 -12.50 0.83 -13.16
N LEU A 95 -12.71 -0.16 -14.03
CA LEU A 95 -11.60 -0.92 -14.62
C LEU A 95 -10.71 -0.06 -15.53
N ARG A 96 -11.29 0.95 -16.20
CA ARG A 96 -10.48 1.93 -16.91
C ARG A 96 -9.65 2.76 -15.95
N LYS A 97 -10.23 3.22 -14.84
CA LYS A 97 -9.51 4.04 -13.86
C LYS A 97 -8.39 3.27 -13.14
N LEU A 98 -8.61 2.00 -12.79
CA LEU A 98 -7.57 1.13 -12.25
C LEU A 98 -6.46 0.83 -13.27
N HIS A 99 -6.77 0.79 -14.57
CA HIS A 99 -5.74 0.69 -15.60
C HIS A 99 -4.92 1.98 -15.76
N GLU A 100 -5.58 3.13 -15.70
CA GLU A 100 -4.95 4.45 -15.79
C GLU A 100 -4.08 4.75 -14.57
N GLY A 101 -4.51 4.34 -13.36
CA GLY A 101 -3.80 4.60 -12.11
C GLY A 101 -2.68 3.60 -11.81
N ILE A 102 -3.03 2.31 -11.72
CA ILE A 102 -2.12 1.25 -11.22
C ILE A 102 -1.74 0.23 -12.30
N GLY A 103 -1.80 0.63 -13.58
CA GLY A 103 -1.34 -0.21 -14.69
C GLY A 103 -2.08 -1.55 -14.84
N MET A 104 -3.31 -1.69 -14.36
CA MET A 104 -4.08 -2.95 -14.39
C MET A 104 -4.01 -3.66 -15.76
N ARG A 105 -3.65 -4.95 -15.75
CA ARG A 105 -3.42 -5.74 -16.97
C ARG A 105 -4.72 -6.32 -17.54
N ARG A 106 -4.70 -6.71 -18.82
CA ARG A 106 -5.86 -7.33 -19.49
C ARG A 106 -6.19 -8.69 -18.87
N SER A 107 -5.17 -9.46 -18.51
CA SER A 107 -5.36 -10.69 -17.74
C SER A 107 -6.06 -10.43 -16.38
N THR A 108 -5.69 -9.37 -15.66
CA THR A 108 -6.34 -8.96 -14.40
C THR A 108 -7.81 -8.64 -14.62
N VAL A 109 -8.15 -7.89 -15.68
CA VAL A 109 -9.56 -7.61 -16.06
C VAL A 109 -10.35 -8.91 -16.27
N LEU A 110 -9.76 -9.91 -16.93
CA LEU A 110 -10.41 -11.21 -17.10
C LEU A 110 -10.60 -11.92 -15.75
N SER A 111 -9.64 -11.85 -14.84
CA SER A 111 -9.78 -12.40 -13.47
C SER A 111 -10.97 -11.76 -12.75
N VAL A 112 -11.09 -10.42 -12.81
CA VAL A 112 -12.22 -9.67 -12.24
C VAL A 112 -13.54 -10.04 -12.91
N ALA A 113 -13.57 -10.20 -14.23
CA ALA A 113 -14.78 -10.66 -14.91
C ALA A 113 -15.15 -12.11 -14.52
N LEU A 114 -14.16 -12.98 -14.27
CA LEU A 114 -14.39 -14.38 -13.93
C LEU A 114 -14.83 -14.62 -12.50
N ARG A 115 -14.37 -13.82 -11.53
CA ARG A 115 -14.79 -13.96 -10.12
C ARG A 115 -16.29 -13.74 -9.96
N GLY A 116 -16.88 -12.85 -10.77
CA GLY A 116 -18.27 -12.43 -10.62
C GLY A 116 -18.49 -11.83 -9.23
N GLU A 117 -19.39 -12.43 -8.45
CA GLU A 117 -19.66 -12.00 -7.07
C GLU A 117 -18.70 -12.64 -6.04
N SER A 118 -17.88 -13.62 -6.44
CA SER A 118 -16.89 -14.20 -5.54
C SER A 118 -15.75 -13.21 -5.27
N PRO A 119 -15.07 -13.29 -4.11
CA PRO A 119 -13.90 -12.45 -3.84
C PRO A 119 -12.79 -12.66 -4.88
N TYR A 120 -12.59 -13.90 -5.35
CA TYR A 120 -11.59 -14.25 -6.36
C TYR A 120 -12.14 -15.25 -7.37
N ALA A 121 -11.47 -15.36 -8.52
CA ALA A 121 -11.78 -16.37 -9.52
C ALA A 121 -11.48 -17.77 -8.96
N THR A 122 -12.47 -18.67 -9.00
CA THR A 122 -12.34 -20.03 -8.47
C THR A 122 -11.86 -21.02 -9.54
N TRP A 123 -11.26 -22.12 -9.11
CA TRP A 123 -10.93 -23.25 -9.98
C TRP A 123 -12.11 -23.73 -10.84
N ALA A 124 -13.34 -23.68 -10.31
CA ALA A 124 -14.54 -24.07 -11.03
C ALA A 124 -14.89 -23.07 -12.15
N GLN A 125 -14.82 -21.77 -11.87
CA GLN A 125 -15.04 -20.71 -12.85
C GLN A 125 -13.98 -20.78 -13.96
N CYS A 126 -12.69 -20.84 -13.62
CA CYS A 126 -11.60 -20.98 -14.59
C CYS A 126 -11.79 -22.24 -15.47
N ARG A 127 -12.14 -23.40 -14.87
CA ARG A 127 -12.46 -24.63 -15.61
C ARG A 127 -13.61 -24.45 -16.58
N GLY A 128 -14.72 -23.87 -16.11
CA GLY A 128 -15.91 -23.64 -16.92
C GLY A 128 -15.63 -22.69 -18.09
N PHE A 129 -14.75 -21.72 -17.86
CA PHE A 129 -14.31 -20.76 -18.88
C PHE A 129 -13.48 -21.43 -19.98
N VAL A 130 -12.34 -22.06 -19.64
CA VAL A 130 -11.42 -22.64 -20.66
C VAL A 130 -11.97 -23.84 -21.42
N ARG A 131 -13.09 -24.41 -20.95
CA ARG A 131 -13.85 -25.45 -21.66
C ARG A 131 -14.75 -24.89 -22.76
N ARG A 132 -15.22 -23.64 -22.62
CA ARG A 132 -16.15 -22.99 -23.55
C ARG A 132 -15.46 -21.96 -24.44
N VAL A 133 -14.47 -21.26 -23.89
CA VAL A 133 -13.77 -20.14 -24.53
C VAL A 133 -12.38 -20.57 -24.98
N ARG A 134 -12.01 -20.16 -26.19
CA ARG A 134 -10.69 -20.33 -26.80
C ARG A 134 -10.03 -18.97 -26.98
N ILE A 135 -8.71 -18.95 -27.11
CA ILE A 135 -7.94 -17.73 -27.44
C ILE A 135 -8.51 -17.03 -28.68
N SER A 136 -8.91 -17.78 -29.71
CA SER A 136 -9.51 -17.23 -30.94
C SER A 136 -10.85 -16.51 -30.76
N ASP A 137 -11.48 -16.66 -29.59
CA ASP A 137 -12.75 -16.01 -29.26
C ASP A 137 -12.51 -14.61 -28.68
N PHE A 138 -11.29 -14.28 -28.25
CA PHE A 138 -10.86 -12.91 -27.93
C PHE A 138 -10.58 -12.14 -29.22
N ARG A 139 -11.63 -11.87 -29.97
CA ARG A 139 -11.61 -11.05 -31.19
C ARG A 139 -12.80 -10.12 -31.16
N VAL A 140 -12.59 -8.88 -31.57
CA VAL A 140 -13.67 -7.87 -31.60
C VAL A 140 -14.59 -8.14 -32.78
N ASP A 141 -15.89 -8.05 -32.53
CA ASP A 141 -16.93 -7.98 -33.56
C ASP A 141 -17.65 -6.62 -33.51
N PRO A 142 -18.52 -6.29 -34.49
CA PRO A 142 -19.20 -5.01 -34.52
C PRO A 142 -20.04 -4.71 -33.28
N GLU A 143 -20.54 -5.72 -32.58
CA GLU A 143 -21.38 -5.56 -31.40
C GLU A 143 -20.53 -5.18 -30.18
N VAL A 144 -19.42 -5.88 -29.94
CA VAL A 144 -18.44 -5.51 -28.91
C VAL A 144 -17.99 -4.05 -29.07
N ARG A 145 -17.64 -3.66 -30.30
CA ARG A 145 -17.22 -2.28 -30.60
C ARG A 145 -18.34 -1.26 -30.41
N ARG A 146 -19.60 -1.65 -30.66
CA ARG A 146 -20.75 -0.79 -30.40
C ARG A 146 -20.92 -0.56 -28.90
N ILE A 147 -20.96 -1.63 -28.12
CA ILE A 147 -21.11 -1.57 -26.65
C ILE A 147 -19.95 -0.79 -26.01
N ALA A 148 -18.71 -1.05 -26.40
CA ALA A 148 -17.54 -0.34 -25.87
C ALA A 148 -17.61 1.18 -26.13
N ARG A 149 -18.09 1.59 -27.32
CA ARG A 149 -18.29 3.02 -27.63
C ARG A 149 -19.43 3.64 -26.84
N GLU A 150 -20.53 2.91 -26.66
CA GLU A 150 -21.67 3.36 -25.86
C GLU A 150 -21.25 3.58 -24.40
N LEU A 151 -20.61 2.58 -23.78
CA LEU A 151 -20.11 2.68 -22.40
C LEU A 151 -19.07 3.79 -22.24
N ALA A 152 -18.14 3.95 -23.18
CA ALA A 152 -17.17 5.03 -23.15
C ALA A 152 -17.79 6.42 -23.33
N SER A 153 -19.01 6.50 -23.88
CA SER A 153 -19.74 7.75 -24.06
C SER A 153 -20.67 8.11 -22.89
N VAL A 154 -20.81 7.23 -21.89
CA VAL A 154 -21.62 7.50 -20.69
C VAL A 154 -21.00 8.68 -19.93
N PRO A 155 -21.73 9.78 -19.72
CA PRO A 155 -21.25 10.91 -18.93
C PRO A 155 -20.93 10.50 -17.50
N ILE A 156 -19.85 11.05 -16.96
CA ILE A 156 -19.42 10.78 -15.56
C ILE A 156 -20.52 11.17 -14.57
N SER A 157 -21.32 12.19 -14.86
CA SER A 157 -22.47 12.60 -14.03
C SER A 157 -23.52 11.49 -13.86
N GLU A 158 -23.63 10.54 -14.78
CA GLU A 158 -24.59 9.43 -14.68
C GLU A 158 -24.09 8.31 -13.75
N ILE A 159 -22.79 8.27 -13.44
CA ILE A 159 -22.17 7.24 -12.59
C ILE A 159 -21.64 7.80 -11.26
N ILE A 160 -21.45 9.12 -11.15
CA ILE A 160 -20.95 9.80 -9.94
C ILE A 160 -21.80 9.45 -8.73
N GLU A 161 -23.13 9.42 -8.87
CA GLU A 161 -24.01 9.10 -7.75
C GLU A 161 -23.75 7.67 -7.25
N SER A 162 -23.55 6.71 -8.16
CA SER A 162 -23.21 5.34 -7.79
C SER A 162 -21.82 5.24 -7.13
N ILE A 163 -20.83 6.00 -7.61
CA ILE A 163 -19.49 6.06 -7.00
C ILE A 163 -19.60 6.62 -5.59
N ASN A 164 -20.30 7.74 -5.41
CA ASN A 164 -20.50 8.36 -4.09
C ASN A 164 -21.22 7.40 -3.13
N GLN A 165 -22.29 6.75 -3.59
CA GLN A 165 -23.00 5.74 -2.81
C GLN A 165 -22.07 4.58 -2.41
N MET A 166 -21.19 4.11 -3.31
CA MET A 166 -20.23 3.05 -3.00
C MET A 166 -19.12 3.51 -2.05
N ALA A 167 -18.60 4.72 -2.21
CA ALA A 167 -17.55 5.29 -1.37
C ALA A 167 -17.99 5.34 0.10
N GLU A 168 -19.22 5.78 0.33
CA GLU A 168 -19.81 5.95 1.67
C GLU A 168 -20.62 4.72 2.13
N ALA A 169 -20.73 3.67 1.32
CA ALA A 169 -21.58 2.52 1.64
C ALA A 169 -21.06 1.69 2.82
N GLY A 170 -21.84 1.62 3.90
CA GLY A 170 -21.48 0.84 5.09
C GLY A 170 -20.66 1.66 6.07
N GLY A 171 -19.91 1.00 6.95
CA GLY A 171 -19.47 1.59 8.21
C GLY A 171 -20.43 1.17 9.32
N MET A 172 -19.92 0.59 10.41
CA MET A 172 -20.71 0.52 11.62
C MET A 172 -20.87 1.93 12.20
N GLU A 173 -22.08 2.30 12.64
CA GLU A 173 -22.22 3.33 13.68
C GLU A 173 -21.69 2.70 14.97
N TYR A 174 -20.38 2.71 15.17
CA TYR A 174 -19.78 2.24 16.40
C TYR A 174 -19.57 3.45 17.33
N LEU A 175 -19.73 3.18 18.62
CA LEU A 175 -19.45 4.15 19.67
C LEU A 175 -18.00 3.92 20.10
N PRO A 176 -17.17 4.96 20.18
CA PRO A 176 -15.74 4.82 20.41
C PRO A 176 -15.47 4.10 21.73
N GLU A 177 -14.93 2.88 21.64
CA GLU A 177 -14.02 2.41 22.68
C GLU A 177 -12.67 3.00 22.31
N GLN A 178 -12.32 4.14 22.93
CA GLN A 178 -10.94 4.60 22.91
C GLN A 178 -10.09 3.45 23.44
N LEU A 179 -9.32 2.80 22.58
CA LEU A 179 -8.21 2.01 23.06
C LEU A 179 -7.35 2.97 23.89
N PRO A 180 -7.16 2.72 25.20
CA PRO A 180 -6.32 3.58 25.99
C PRO A 180 -4.92 3.49 25.40
N ALA A 181 -4.46 4.57 24.76
CA ALA A 181 -3.03 4.74 24.56
C ALA A 181 -2.42 4.82 25.96
N GLU A 182 -1.48 3.94 26.27
CA GLU A 182 -0.73 4.11 27.50
C GLU A 182 -0.09 5.49 27.47
N PRO A 183 -0.22 6.28 28.55
CA PRO A 183 0.37 7.60 28.58
C PRO A 183 1.87 7.45 28.31
N PRO A 184 2.44 8.22 27.36
CA PRO A 184 3.85 8.10 27.02
C PRO A 184 4.70 8.32 28.28
N VAL A 185 5.85 7.66 28.36
CA VAL A 185 6.79 7.84 29.47
C VAL A 185 7.75 8.98 29.10
N PRO A 186 7.96 9.99 29.96
CA PRO A 186 8.90 11.06 29.66
C PRO A 186 10.34 10.59 29.87
N HIS A 187 11.27 11.18 29.11
CA HIS A 187 12.71 10.94 29.19
C HIS A 187 13.13 9.51 28.86
N VAL A 188 12.35 8.82 28.02
CA VAL A 188 12.79 7.58 27.39
C VAL A 188 13.75 7.97 26.27
N GLU A 189 14.93 7.36 26.29
CA GLU A 189 15.89 7.45 25.18
C GLU A 189 15.60 6.31 24.20
N TYR A 190 15.60 6.64 22.91
CA TYR A 190 15.36 5.69 21.82
C TYR A 190 16.56 5.67 20.89
N ASP A 191 16.75 4.55 20.21
CA ASP A 191 17.60 4.50 19.03
C ASP A 191 16.77 4.95 17.80
N THR A 192 17.45 5.53 16.81
CA THR A 192 16.85 5.91 15.53
C THR A 192 17.19 4.88 14.48
N TYR A 193 16.17 4.41 13.77
CA TYR A 193 16.29 3.46 12.66
C TYR A 193 15.69 4.06 11.39
N PHE A 194 16.29 3.82 10.23
CA PHE A 194 15.89 4.41 8.95
C PHE A 194 15.27 3.37 8.02
N GLY A 195 14.17 3.74 7.37
CA GLY A 195 13.43 2.84 6.50
C GLY A 195 12.23 3.51 5.86
N TYR A 196 11.41 2.71 5.19
CA TYR A 196 10.08 3.12 4.73
C TYR A 196 9.24 1.89 4.42
N LEU A 197 7.91 2.06 4.38
CA LEU A 197 6.96 0.95 4.30
C LEU A 197 6.04 1.03 3.07
N HIS A 198 6.49 1.65 1.98
CA HIS A 198 5.74 1.73 0.73
C HIS A 198 6.66 1.40 -0.46
N ALA A 199 6.50 0.21 -1.00
CA ALA A 199 7.20 -0.29 -2.17
C ALA A 199 6.46 -1.48 -2.78
N HIS A 200 6.75 -1.74 -4.06
CA HIS A 200 6.12 -2.77 -4.85
C HIS A 200 7.16 -3.74 -5.43
N SER A 201 6.67 -4.90 -5.86
CA SER A 201 7.45 -5.97 -6.48
C SER A 201 6.73 -6.49 -7.72
N GLU A 202 7.22 -7.59 -8.31
CA GLU A 202 6.53 -8.25 -9.43
C GLU A 202 5.16 -8.86 -9.05
N LEU A 203 4.79 -8.85 -7.76
CA LEU A 203 3.48 -9.30 -7.31
C LEU A 203 2.35 -8.34 -7.71
N SER A 204 2.59 -7.04 -7.87
CA SER A 204 1.70 -6.09 -8.54
C SER A 204 2.26 -5.60 -9.89
N ASP A 205 2.69 -4.36 -9.93
CA ASP A 205 3.13 -3.58 -11.07
C ASP A 205 4.56 -3.02 -10.89
N GLY A 206 5.22 -3.36 -9.79
CA GLY A 206 6.66 -3.24 -9.64
C GLY A 206 7.44 -4.31 -10.42
N GLU A 207 8.75 -4.19 -10.36
CA GLU A 207 9.72 -5.13 -10.93
C GLU A 207 10.45 -5.91 -9.83
N GLY A 208 10.94 -7.11 -10.15
CA GLY A 208 11.82 -7.90 -9.28
C GLY A 208 11.11 -8.78 -8.25
N ASP A 209 11.81 -9.83 -7.81
CA ASP A 209 11.30 -10.83 -6.87
C ASP A 209 11.16 -10.23 -5.45
N PRO A 210 10.11 -10.56 -4.69
CA PRO A 210 9.91 -10.03 -3.33
C PRO A 210 11.09 -10.25 -2.38
N VAL A 211 11.75 -11.42 -2.43
CA VAL A 211 12.92 -11.73 -1.59
C VAL A 211 14.11 -10.88 -2.00
N GLU A 212 14.29 -10.64 -3.30
CA GLU A 212 15.31 -9.72 -3.83
C GLU A 212 15.05 -8.28 -3.37
N ALA A 213 13.79 -7.84 -3.34
CA ALA A 213 13.44 -6.49 -2.90
C ALA A 213 13.82 -6.23 -1.44
N TYR A 214 13.45 -7.14 -0.51
CA TYR A 214 13.87 -7.04 0.89
C TYR A 214 15.39 -7.08 1.04
N ALA A 215 16.06 -8.02 0.36
CA ALA A 215 17.52 -8.14 0.43
C ALA A 215 18.23 -6.88 -0.08
N PHE A 216 17.80 -6.34 -1.23
CA PHE A 216 18.39 -5.15 -1.83
C PHE A 216 18.18 -3.91 -0.95
N ALA A 217 16.97 -3.72 -0.42
CA ALA A 217 16.66 -2.61 0.47
C ALA A 217 17.57 -2.56 1.70
N HIS A 218 17.92 -3.72 2.26
CA HIS A 218 18.86 -3.81 3.38
C HIS A 218 20.33 -3.68 2.94
N GLU A 219 20.78 -4.54 2.02
CA GLU A 219 22.20 -4.70 1.70
C GLU A 219 22.78 -3.53 0.90
N GLU A 220 22.01 -2.98 -0.03
CA GLU A 220 22.43 -1.90 -0.93
C GLU A 220 21.78 -0.56 -0.54
N GLY A 221 20.52 -0.61 -0.09
CA GLY A 221 19.78 0.57 0.36
C GLY A 221 20.10 1.05 1.77
N GLY A 222 20.75 0.19 2.58
CA GLY A 222 21.13 0.50 3.96
C GLY A 222 19.95 0.69 4.91
N LEU A 223 18.77 0.17 4.58
CA LEU A 223 17.58 0.33 5.42
C LEU A 223 17.61 -0.63 6.61
N ASP A 224 17.29 -0.11 7.80
CA ASP A 224 17.08 -0.88 9.03
C ASP A 224 15.73 -1.60 9.03
N PHE A 225 14.73 -0.99 8.38
CA PHE A 225 13.41 -1.61 8.22
C PHE A 225 12.78 -1.31 6.86
N PHE A 226 11.93 -2.23 6.40
CA PHE A 226 11.29 -2.12 5.08
C PHE A 226 10.00 -2.94 5.00
N ALA A 227 9.08 -2.54 4.12
CA ALA A 227 7.93 -3.36 3.75
C ALA A 227 7.58 -3.25 2.27
N LEU A 228 7.24 -4.40 1.69
CA LEU A 228 6.46 -4.47 0.46
C LEU A 228 4.97 -4.30 0.77
N THR A 229 4.31 -3.55 -0.09
CA THR A 229 2.89 -3.19 -0.03
C THR A 229 2.26 -3.25 -1.41
N ASP A 230 2.54 -4.31 -2.17
CA ASP A 230 1.95 -4.53 -3.49
C ASP A 230 0.42 -4.27 -3.50
N HIS A 231 -0.08 -3.67 -4.57
CA HIS A 231 -1.50 -3.36 -4.76
C HIS A 231 -2.41 -4.59 -4.49
N GLY A 232 -3.35 -4.46 -3.57
CA GLY A 232 -4.27 -5.54 -3.18
C GLY A 232 -5.07 -6.10 -4.37
N GLU A 233 -5.36 -5.27 -5.36
CA GLU A 233 -6.06 -5.61 -6.61
C GLU A 233 -5.30 -6.67 -7.45
N PHE A 234 -3.97 -6.71 -7.33
CA PHE A 234 -3.11 -7.66 -8.02
C PHE A 234 -2.79 -8.88 -7.18
N LEU A 235 -2.74 -8.74 -5.86
CA LEU A 235 -2.56 -9.87 -4.94
C LEU A 235 -3.73 -10.86 -5.03
N ARG A 236 -4.92 -10.38 -5.40
CA ARG A 236 -6.13 -11.19 -5.59
C ARG A 236 -6.37 -11.62 -7.03
N ILE A 237 -5.39 -12.26 -7.66
CA ILE A 237 -5.55 -12.87 -8.98
C ILE A 237 -5.38 -14.38 -8.92
N TRP A 238 -5.98 -15.07 -9.89
CA TRP A 238 -5.90 -16.51 -10.18
C TRP A 238 -5.79 -17.51 -8.99
N PRO A 239 -6.62 -18.58 -8.95
CA PRO A 239 -6.67 -19.51 -7.81
C PRO A 239 -5.43 -20.42 -7.62
N TRP A 240 -4.35 -20.19 -8.38
CA TRP A 240 -3.06 -20.87 -8.24
C TRP A 240 -1.93 -19.92 -7.83
N GLU A 241 -2.18 -18.61 -7.77
CA GLU A 241 -1.21 -17.60 -7.34
C GLU A 241 -1.53 -17.26 -5.89
N ASN A 242 -0.64 -17.65 -4.98
CA ASN A 242 -0.76 -17.34 -3.55
C ASN A 242 0.05 -16.09 -3.22
N LYS A 243 -0.12 -15.01 -3.99
CA LYS A 243 0.77 -13.84 -3.94
C LYS A 243 0.88 -13.20 -2.56
N TRP A 244 -0.22 -13.15 -1.79
CA TRP A 244 -0.17 -12.68 -0.41
C TRP A 244 0.73 -13.54 0.47
N GLU A 245 0.64 -14.87 0.37
CA GLU A 245 1.48 -15.80 1.12
C GLU A 245 2.95 -15.65 0.69
N GLU A 246 3.20 -15.47 -0.61
CA GLU A 246 4.54 -15.22 -1.16
C GLU A 246 5.16 -13.90 -0.64
N LEU A 247 4.37 -12.82 -0.57
CA LEU A 247 4.79 -11.53 -0.01
C LEU A 247 5.16 -11.67 1.47
N VAL A 248 4.31 -12.33 2.26
CA VAL A 248 4.55 -12.57 3.69
C VAL A 248 5.76 -13.48 3.90
N ASP A 249 5.87 -14.58 3.14
CA ASP A 249 6.99 -15.51 3.22
C ASP A 249 8.33 -14.82 2.87
N ALA A 250 8.32 -13.87 1.93
CA ALA A 250 9.50 -13.08 1.59
C ALA A 250 9.93 -12.16 2.74
N ALA A 251 8.98 -11.47 3.37
CA ALA A 251 9.28 -10.67 4.56
C ALA A 251 9.87 -11.56 5.68
N GLU A 252 9.21 -12.67 6.00
CA GLU A 252 9.64 -13.57 7.08
C GLU A 252 11.00 -14.23 6.80
N ALA A 253 11.36 -14.47 5.54
CA ALA A 253 12.64 -15.05 5.18
C ALA A 253 13.83 -14.14 5.49
N LEU A 254 13.63 -12.82 5.56
CA LEU A 254 14.67 -11.81 5.74
C LEU A 254 14.62 -11.12 7.11
N TYR A 255 13.63 -11.44 7.95
CA TYR A 255 13.57 -10.87 9.29
C TYR A 255 14.75 -11.33 10.16
N ASP A 256 15.57 -10.37 10.62
CA ASP A 256 16.69 -10.61 11.54
C ASP A 256 16.67 -9.57 12.67
N PRO A 257 16.00 -9.85 13.81
CA PRO A 257 15.88 -8.88 14.90
C PRO A 257 17.25 -8.44 15.43
N GLY A 258 17.42 -7.12 15.58
CA GLY A 258 18.69 -6.48 15.92
C GLY A 258 19.55 -6.09 14.71
N THR A 259 19.18 -6.52 13.50
CA THR A 259 19.93 -6.22 12.26
C THR A 259 19.04 -5.65 11.15
N TYR A 260 17.87 -6.27 10.89
CA TYR A 260 16.97 -5.87 9.81
C TYR A 260 15.53 -6.29 10.11
N VAL A 261 14.61 -5.32 10.13
CA VAL A 261 13.19 -5.54 10.40
C VAL A 261 12.38 -5.48 9.10
N THR A 262 11.86 -6.62 8.70
CA THR A 262 10.89 -6.72 7.61
C THR A 262 9.47 -6.69 8.15
N LEU A 263 8.62 -5.88 7.52
CA LEU A 263 7.17 -5.90 7.67
C LEU A 263 6.55 -6.17 6.31
N TRP A 264 5.24 -6.40 6.28
CA TRP A 264 4.46 -6.56 5.06
C TRP A 264 3.14 -5.81 5.17
N GLY A 265 2.53 -5.56 4.01
CA GLY A 265 1.19 -5.05 3.91
C GLY A 265 0.67 -5.12 2.49
N PHE A 266 -0.36 -4.33 2.23
CA PHE A 266 -0.89 -4.12 0.89
C PHE A 266 -1.25 -2.65 0.72
N GLU A 267 -1.22 -2.17 -0.51
CA GLU A 267 -1.84 -0.90 -0.87
C GLU A 267 -3.29 -1.14 -1.32
N TRP A 268 -4.23 -0.51 -0.64
CA TRP A 268 -5.60 -0.37 -1.10
C TRP A 268 -5.67 0.80 -2.07
N SER A 269 -5.77 0.51 -3.36
CA SER A 269 -5.55 1.50 -4.41
C SER A 269 -6.85 1.98 -5.03
N ASN A 270 -7.51 2.92 -4.35
CA ASN A 270 -8.79 3.43 -4.81
C ASN A 270 -8.61 4.60 -5.79
N PRO A 271 -9.18 4.49 -7.01
CA PRO A 271 -8.96 5.50 -8.05
C PRO A 271 -9.63 6.86 -7.81
N PHE A 272 -10.33 7.06 -6.69
CA PHE A 272 -10.97 8.34 -6.34
C PHE A 272 -10.88 8.71 -4.86
N LEU A 273 -10.61 7.75 -3.98
CA LEU A 273 -10.59 7.96 -2.53
C LEU A 273 -9.16 8.01 -2.00
N GLY A 274 -8.16 8.06 -2.88
CA GLY A 274 -6.75 7.97 -2.54
C GLY A 274 -6.31 6.53 -2.28
N HIS A 275 -5.01 6.35 -2.06
CA HIS A 275 -4.46 5.06 -1.71
C HIS A 275 -4.09 4.99 -0.23
N ILE A 276 -4.24 3.81 0.35
CA ILE A 276 -3.97 3.56 1.77
C ILE A 276 -3.15 2.29 1.88
N ASN A 277 -1.94 2.36 2.43
CA ASN A 277 -1.24 1.17 2.88
C ASN A 277 -1.86 0.66 4.18
N VAL A 278 -2.01 -0.66 4.30
CA VAL A 278 -2.31 -1.34 5.57
C VAL A 278 -1.25 -2.39 5.87
N ILE A 279 -0.61 -2.24 7.02
CA ILE A 279 0.60 -2.97 7.41
C ILE A 279 0.30 -3.94 8.55
N ASN A 280 1.08 -5.03 8.63
CA ASN A 280 1.08 -5.99 9.72
C ASN A 280 -0.29 -6.64 9.95
N THR A 281 -0.96 -7.08 8.88
CA THR A 281 -2.24 -7.79 8.95
C THR A 281 -2.07 -9.25 8.51
N SER A 282 -2.96 -10.13 8.96
CA SER A 282 -2.90 -11.57 8.63
C SER A 282 -3.51 -11.92 7.26
N ASP A 283 -4.38 -11.07 6.74
CA ASP A 283 -4.97 -11.14 5.41
C ASP A 283 -5.06 -9.73 4.79
N PHE A 284 -5.59 -9.62 3.58
CA PHE A 284 -5.66 -8.37 2.83
C PHE A 284 -7.05 -8.14 2.21
N THR A 285 -7.29 -6.90 1.80
CA THR A 285 -8.46 -6.52 0.98
C THR A 285 -8.03 -5.67 -0.23
N ASP A 286 -8.99 -5.19 -1.02
CA ASP A 286 -8.75 -4.46 -2.26
C ASP A 286 -9.99 -3.63 -2.65
N THR A 287 -9.83 -2.64 -3.50
CA THR A 287 -10.89 -1.73 -3.93
C THR A 287 -11.97 -2.43 -4.77
N ILE A 288 -11.62 -3.53 -5.44
CA ILE A 288 -12.54 -4.26 -6.33
C ILE A 288 -13.60 -5.02 -5.53
N THR A 289 -13.24 -5.53 -4.34
CA THR A 289 -14.13 -6.25 -3.43
C THR A 289 -14.67 -5.36 -2.31
N LEU A 290 -13.89 -4.37 -1.90
CA LEU A 290 -14.19 -3.45 -0.80
C LEU A 290 -13.85 -2.02 -1.24
N PHE A 291 -14.79 -1.40 -1.96
CA PHE A 291 -14.60 -0.05 -2.51
C PHE A 291 -14.81 1.07 -1.48
N SER A 292 -15.59 0.83 -0.43
CA SER A 292 -15.91 1.87 0.56
C SER A 292 -14.76 2.08 1.53
N ILE A 293 -14.28 3.32 1.64
CA ILE A 293 -13.28 3.69 2.65
C ILE A 293 -13.81 3.48 4.09
N ARG A 294 -15.11 3.69 4.32
CA ARG A 294 -15.75 3.42 5.63
C ARG A 294 -15.64 1.95 6.02
N ARG A 295 -15.87 1.05 5.06
CA ARG A 295 -15.68 -0.40 5.28
C ARG A 295 -14.20 -0.78 5.39
N LEU A 296 -13.30 -0.02 4.76
CA LEU A 296 -11.87 -0.27 4.90
C LEU A 296 -11.46 0.04 6.34
N TYR A 297 -11.96 1.15 6.88
CA TYR A 297 -11.78 1.49 8.29
C TYR A 297 -12.35 0.42 9.23
N ASP A 298 -13.59 -0.06 9.02
CA ASP A 298 -14.13 -1.21 9.77
C ASP A 298 -13.18 -2.43 9.67
N TRP A 299 -12.68 -2.73 8.47
CA TRP A 299 -11.79 -3.85 8.21
C TRP A 299 -10.44 -3.72 8.94
N ILE A 300 -9.89 -2.51 9.04
CA ILE A 300 -8.68 -2.20 9.82
C ILE A 300 -8.96 -2.33 11.32
N THR A 301 -10.08 -1.81 11.80
CA THR A 301 -10.50 -1.92 13.21
C THR A 301 -10.67 -3.37 13.66
N ASP A 302 -11.16 -4.24 12.79
CA ASP A 302 -11.27 -5.69 13.05
C ASP A 302 -9.91 -6.41 13.13
N ARG A 303 -8.79 -5.73 12.84
CA ARG A 303 -7.42 -6.24 12.85
C ARG A 303 -6.54 -5.41 13.78
N PRO A 304 -6.68 -5.58 15.10
CA PRO A 304 -6.01 -4.74 16.08
C PRO A 304 -4.48 -4.87 16.05
N GLU A 305 -3.90 -5.85 15.32
CA GLU A 305 -2.47 -5.98 15.02
C GLU A 305 -1.99 -5.04 13.91
N GLY A 306 -2.88 -4.67 12.99
CA GLY A 306 -2.55 -3.86 11.82
C GLY A 306 -2.68 -2.35 12.06
N PHE A 307 -2.11 -1.58 11.16
CA PHE A 307 -2.26 -0.12 11.11
C PHE A 307 -2.29 0.38 9.67
N GLY A 308 -2.97 1.49 9.44
CA GLY A 308 -3.12 2.12 8.13
C GLY A 308 -2.37 3.44 8.01
N ARG A 309 -2.06 3.83 6.78
CA ARG A 309 -1.33 5.05 6.43
C ARG A 309 -1.85 5.63 5.12
N TYR A 310 -1.96 6.95 5.03
CA TYR A 310 -2.41 7.64 3.82
C TYR A 310 -1.23 7.87 2.88
N ASN A 311 -1.37 7.43 1.64
CA ASN A 311 -0.32 7.52 0.63
C ASN A 311 -0.54 8.75 -0.25
N HIS A 312 0.55 9.35 -0.74
CA HIS A 312 0.63 10.35 -1.81
C HIS A 312 -0.63 11.21 -2.03
N PRO A 313 -1.04 12.01 -1.02
CA PRO A 313 -2.25 12.82 -1.13
C PRO A 313 -2.15 13.80 -2.31
N GLY A 314 -3.26 13.98 -3.02
CA GLY A 314 -3.40 14.83 -4.20
C GLY A 314 -3.35 14.08 -5.53
N ASP A 315 -2.77 12.89 -5.58
CA ASP A 315 -2.56 12.15 -6.83
C ASP A 315 -3.87 11.55 -7.39
N TYR A 316 -4.86 11.28 -6.53
CA TYR A 316 -6.08 10.55 -6.90
C TYR A 316 -7.39 11.30 -6.58
N ASP A 317 -7.41 12.64 -6.74
CA ASP A 317 -8.55 13.48 -6.39
C ASP A 317 -9.47 13.90 -7.57
N PHE A 318 -9.60 13.05 -8.59
CA PHE A 318 -10.37 13.37 -9.81
C PHE A 318 -11.85 13.76 -9.55
N LEU A 319 -12.45 13.23 -8.47
CA LEU A 319 -13.83 13.54 -8.08
C LEU A 319 -13.94 14.54 -6.93
N ASN A 320 -12.83 15.12 -6.48
CA ASN A 320 -12.76 15.96 -5.28
C ASN A 320 -13.34 15.24 -4.05
N ARG A 321 -12.83 14.03 -3.77
CA ARG A 321 -13.28 13.11 -2.71
C ARG A 321 -12.16 12.26 -2.11
N GLU A 322 -10.92 12.54 -2.45
CA GLU A 322 -9.78 11.82 -1.89
C GLU A 322 -9.82 11.82 -0.36
N PHE A 323 -9.62 10.64 0.24
CA PHE A 323 -9.73 10.38 1.68
C PHE A 323 -11.00 10.90 2.37
N LEU A 324 -12.07 11.19 1.59
CA LEU A 324 -13.24 11.93 2.05
C LEU A 324 -12.87 13.24 2.76
N HIS A 325 -11.82 13.89 2.29
CA HIS A 325 -11.29 15.15 2.83
C HIS A 325 -11.07 15.10 4.34
N MET A 326 -10.57 13.96 4.81
CA MET A 326 -10.21 13.71 6.20
C MET A 326 -11.37 13.87 7.19
N GLU A 327 -12.62 13.63 6.76
CA GLU A 327 -13.73 13.40 7.70
C GLU A 327 -13.27 12.41 8.78
N LEU A 328 -13.34 12.80 10.05
CA LEU A 328 -12.80 11.99 11.14
C LEU A 328 -13.63 10.73 11.37
N TYR A 329 -12.95 9.59 11.44
CA TYR A 329 -13.52 8.30 11.85
C TYR A 329 -12.86 7.87 13.17
N PRO A 330 -13.46 8.20 14.33
CA PRO A 330 -12.79 8.06 15.62
C PRO A 330 -12.33 6.63 15.96
N ASP A 331 -13.04 5.61 15.49
CA ASP A 331 -12.76 4.20 15.84
C ASP A 331 -11.46 3.69 15.19
N VAL A 332 -11.16 4.13 13.97
CA VAL A 332 -9.93 3.73 13.25
C VAL A 332 -8.78 4.72 13.50
N ALA A 333 -9.05 5.93 13.99
CA ALA A 333 -8.04 6.97 14.23
C ALA A 333 -6.82 6.50 15.04
N PRO A 334 -6.92 5.62 16.06
CA PRO A 334 -5.75 5.06 16.74
C PRO A 334 -4.82 4.26 15.80
N GLN A 335 -5.39 3.57 14.80
CA GLN A 335 -4.69 2.72 13.84
C GLN A 335 -4.30 3.42 12.53
N MET A 336 -4.88 4.57 12.19
CA MET A 336 -4.39 5.39 11.07
C MET A 336 -3.27 6.31 11.55
N VAL A 337 -2.02 5.93 11.28
CA VAL A 337 -0.85 6.47 12.01
C VAL A 337 -0.19 7.68 11.38
N GLY A 338 -0.43 7.97 10.09
CA GLY A 338 0.22 9.09 9.42
C GLY A 338 -0.19 9.28 7.97
N MET A 339 0.45 10.26 7.32
CA MET A 339 0.33 10.58 5.90
C MET A 339 1.70 10.82 5.27
N GLU A 340 1.85 10.47 3.99
CA GLU A 340 3.06 10.76 3.21
C GLU A 340 3.23 12.26 2.95
N LEU A 341 4.43 12.78 3.26
CA LEU A 341 4.87 14.15 2.96
C LEU A 341 5.91 14.21 1.84
N TRP A 342 6.35 13.04 1.35
CA TRP A 342 7.06 12.87 0.09
C TRP A 342 6.73 11.48 -0.43
N ASN A 343 6.76 11.32 -1.75
CA ASN A 343 6.53 10.04 -2.41
C ASN A 343 7.38 9.91 -3.67
N GLY A 344 7.93 8.73 -3.94
CA GLY A 344 8.74 8.56 -5.14
C GLY A 344 10.00 9.40 -5.04
N ASN A 345 10.18 10.32 -6.00
CA ASN A 345 11.22 11.35 -5.99
C ASN A 345 10.63 12.76 -5.78
N ASP A 346 9.32 12.86 -5.59
CA ASP A 346 8.64 14.12 -5.38
C ASP A 346 8.67 14.45 -3.89
N SER A 347 9.40 15.51 -3.57
CA SER A 347 9.71 15.88 -2.18
C SER A 347 8.60 16.67 -1.47
N PHE A 348 8.91 17.26 -0.32
CA PHE A 348 8.02 18.11 0.48
C PHE A 348 7.35 19.22 -0.34
N ASP A 349 7.97 19.70 -1.41
CA ASP A 349 7.37 20.67 -2.33
C ASP A 349 6.03 20.23 -2.90
N MET A 350 5.87 18.93 -3.16
CA MET A 350 4.67 18.38 -3.78
C MET A 350 3.61 17.97 -2.75
N TYR A 351 4.02 17.47 -1.59
CA TYR A 351 3.07 16.84 -0.65
C TYR A 351 2.90 17.60 0.68
N TYR A 352 3.82 18.50 1.03
CA TYR A 352 3.70 19.33 2.22
C TYR A 352 3.48 20.81 1.87
N TYR A 353 4.28 21.39 0.98
CA TYR A 353 4.22 22.83 0.65
C TYR A 353 3.24 23.19 -0.49
N ALA A 354 2.60 22.20 -1.13
CA ALA A 354 1.68 22.44 -2.24
C ALA A 354 0.28 22.92 -1.83
N GLY A 355 -0.05 22.92 -0.53
CA GLY A 355 -1.40 23.13 -0.01
C GLY A 355 -2.27 21.88 -0.10
N GLY A 356 -3.41 21.92 0.58
CA GLY A 356 -4.32 20.80 0.78
C GLY A 356 -5.59 20.91 -0.07
N TRP A 357 -6.68 20.31 0.41
CA TRP A 357 -7.94 20.30 -0.35
C TRP A 357 -8.69 21.63 -0.27
N PHE A 358 -8.52 22.41 0.81
CA PHE A 358 -9.35 23.59 1.09
C PHE A 358 -8.57 24.88 1.34
N SER A 359 -7.27 24.78 1.61
CA SER A 359 -6.46 25.88 2.10
C SER A 359 -5.00 25.76 1.64
N ASP A 360 -4.18 26.73 2.03
CA ASP A 360 -2.73 26.68 1.83
C ASP A 360 -2.05 25.75 2.86
N ASP A 361 -2.79 25.21 3.85
CA ASP A 361 -2.29 24.19 4.78
C ASP A 361 -2.09 22.87 4.05
N SER A 362 -1.09 22.07 4.44
CA SER A 362 -0.84 20.77 3.81
C SER A 362 -2.01 19.79 4.01
N TYR A 363 -2.13 18.77 3.15
CA TYR A 363 -3.09 17.68 3.33
C TYR A 363 -3.00 17.03 4.73
N TRP A 364 -1.78 16.93 5.24
CA TRP A 364 -1.48 16.37 6.55
C TRP A 364 -1.92 17.30 7.70
N ASP A 365 -1.74 18.61 7.54
CA ASP A 365 -2.25 19.60 8.50
C ASP A 365 -3.79 19.63 8.49
N GLU A 366 -4.43 19.60 7.32
CA GLU A 366 -5.89 19.51 7.23
C GLU A 366 -6.42 18.26 7.96
N GLY A 367 -5.73 17.12 7.85
CA GLY A 367 -6.05 15.92 8.62
C GLY A 367 -5.93 16.11 10.15
N ASN A 368 -4.82 16.67 10.63
CA ASN A 368 -4.63 16.92 12.05
C ASN A 368 -5.63 17.96 12.61
N LEU A 369 -5.97 18.99 11.83
CA LEU A 369 -6.98 20.00 12.18
C LEU A 369 -8.40 19.41 12.28
N GLN A 370 -8.69 18.33 11.55
CA GLN A 370 -9.95 17.57 11.66
C GLN A 370 -9.99 16.62 12.87
N GLY A 371 -8.92 16.55 13.66
CA GLY A 371 -8.84 15.75 14.89
C GLY A 371 -8.24 14.36 14.70
N TRP A 372 -7.61 14.08 13.56
CA TRP A 372 -6.73 12.93 13.43
C TRP A 372 -5.42 13.16 14.19
N TYR A 373 -4.73 12.06 14.50
CA TYR A 373 -3.38 12.09 15.05
C TYR A 373 -2.44 11.50 14.00
N LEU A 374 -2.03 12.29 13.02
CA LEU A 374 -1.23 11.81 11.89
C LEU A 374 0.24 12.17 12.11
N GLY A 375 1.12 11.17 12.14
CA GLY A 375 2.56 11.37 12.06
C GLY A 375 3.02 11.73 10.64
N ALA A 376 4.21 12.30 10.55
CA ALA A 376 4.85 12.71 9.31
C ALA A 376 5.77 11.58 8.81
N PHE A 377 5.45 10.96 7.68
CA PHE A 377 6.29 9.94 7.05
C PHE A 377 6.43 10.20 5.56
N GLY A 378 7.28 9.45 4.88
CA GLY A 378 7.33 9.38 3.42
C GLY A 378 7.96 8.08 2.96
N ALA A 379 7.80 7.76 1.68
CA ALA A 379 8.30 6.50 1.14
C ALA A 379 8.48 6.55 -0.37
N GLN A 380 9.31 5.65 -0.91
CA GLN A 380 9.71 5.72 -2.32
C GLN A 380 8.64 5.26 -3.32
N ASP A 381 7.53 4.66 -2.85
CA ASP A 381 6.53 4.00 -3.70
C ASP A 381 7.20 3.28 -4.88
N ASN A 382 8.19 2.46 -4.51
CA ASN A 382 9.21 2.06 -5.46
C ASN A 382 8.72 0.88 -6.29
N HIS A 383 8.74 1.06 -7.61
CA HIS A 383 8.33 0.07 -8.60
C HIS A 383 9.54 -0.49 -9.39
N SER A 384 10.74 0.01 -9.12
CA SER A 384 11.98 -0.36 -9.83
C SER A 384 12.91 -1.15 -8.92
N PRO A 385 13.83 -1.98 -9.47
CA PRO A 385 14.71 -2.83 -8.69
C PRO A 385 15.91 -2.05 -8.12
N ASN A 386 15.62 -0.98 -7.37
CA ASN A 386 16.56 -0.08 -6.73
C ASN A 386 16.06 0.40 -5.34
N TRP A 387 15.30 -0.44 -4.63
CA TRP A 387 14.72 -0.14 -3.32
C TRP A 387 15.76 0.43 -2.34
N GLY A 388 15.46 1.59 -1.76
CA GLY A 388 16.36 2.26 -0.81
C GLY A 388 17.45 3.10 -1.48
N THR A 389 17.67 2.94 -2.79
CA THR A 389 18.70 3.68 -3.54
C THR A 389 18.13 4.63 -4.59
N ARG A 390 16.79 4.77 -4.66
CA ARG A 390 16.11 5.69 -5.60
C ARG A 390 16.45 7.16 -5.30
N ASN A 391 16.56 7.48 -4.03
CA ASN A 391 16.95 8.77 -3.44
C ASN A 391 17.43 8.54 -1.99
N ASP A 392 17.88 9.61 -1.36
CA ASP A 392 18.37 9.60 0.02
C ASP A 392 17.25 9.81 1.05
N PHE A 393 16.00 10.00 0.61
CA PHE A 393 14.88 10.31 1.51
C PHE A 393 14.51 9.12 2.40
N ARG A 394 14.17 9.38 3.67
CA ARG A 394 13.85 8.33 4.66
C ARG A 394 12.66 8.70 5.55
N THR A 395 12.03 7.67 6.09
CA THR A 395 11.32 7.77 7.37
C THR A 395 12.23 7.20 8.45
N ALA A 396 12.42 7.97 9.52
CA ALA A 396 13.21 7.56 10.66
C ALA A 396 12.31 7.29 11.87
N VAL A 397 12.56 6.21 12.58
CA VAL A 397 11.71 5.68 13.66
C VAL A 397 12.49 5.63 14.96
N LEU A 398 11.90 6.15 16.04
CA LEU A 398 12.45 6.14 17.40
C LEU A 398 11.91 4.92 18.17
N ALA A 399 12.77 3.91 18.36
CA ALA A 399 12.44 2.62 18.96
C ALA A 399 13.48 2.16 19.99
N GLU A 400 13.08 1.34 20.97
CA GLU A 400 13.98 0.85 22.02
C GLU A 400 14.98 -0.20 21.51
N ASP A 401 14.57 -0.99 20.51
CA ASP A 401 15.41 -2.01 19.86
C ASP A 401 14.91 -2.22 18.43
N LEU A 402 15.79 -2.68 17.53
CA LEU A 402 15.43 -3.04 16.16
C LEU A 402 14.66 -4.38 16.07
N THR A 403 13.40 -4.37 16.49
CA THR A 403 12.48 -5.52 16.42
C THR A 403 11.18 -5.15 15.73
N ARG A 404 10.44 -6.14 15.21
CA ARG A 404 9.17 -5.88 14.51
C ARG A 404 8.17 -5.25 15.48
N GLU A 405 8.13 -5.75 16.71
CA GLU A 405 7.31 -5.23 17.80
C GLU A 405 7.59 -3.76 18.07
N ASN A 406 8.86 -3.37 18.20
CA ASN A 406 9.24 -1.99 18.53
C ASN A 406 9.08 -1.02 17.36
N ILE A 407 9.33 -1.46 16.11
CA ILE A 407 9.04 -0.65 14.92
C ILE A 407 7.52 -0.42 14.80
N ILE A 408 6.70 -1.45 14.99
CA ILE A 408 5.23 -1.30 15.00
C ILE A 408 4.78 -0.38 16.14
N ASP A 409 5.34 -0.53 17.34
CA ASP A 409 5.01 0.32 18.48
C ASP A 409 5.34 1.79 18.20
N ALA A 410 6.49 2.06 17.58
CA ALA A 410 6.88 3.42 17.23
C ALA A 410 5.95 4.03 16.17
N TYR A 411 5.53 3.27 15.15
CA TYR A 411 4.49 3.72 14.21
C TYR A 411 3.15 4.00 14.92
N ARG A 412 2.69 3.11 15.80
CA ARG A 412 1.44 3.30 16.55
C ARG A 412 1.47 4.55 17.43
N ASN A 413 2.63 4.88 17.98
CA ASN A 413 2.81 6.04 18.84
C ASN A 413 3.33 7.27 18.09
N ARG A 414 3.39 7.24 16.75
CA ARG A 414 3.90 8.32 15.90
C ARG A 414 5.29 8.82 16.31
N ARG A 415 6.13 7.92 16.84
CA ARG A 415 7.52 8.22 17.21
C ARG A 415 8.41 8.06 15.97
N PHE A 416 8.14 8.88 14.97
CA PHE A 416 8.87 8.87 13.70
C PHE A 416 8.85 10.25 13.06
N TYR A 417 9.79 10.50 12.17
CA TYR A 417 9.87 11.69 11.35
C TYR A 417 10.27 11.32 9.92
N THR A 418 10.19 12.29 9.03
CA THR A 418 10.52 12.11 7.63
C THR A 418 11.57 13.12 7.20
N THR A 419 12.46 12.74 6.28
CA THR A 419 13.59 13.56 5.87
C THR A 419 13.99 13.32 4.41
N GLU A 420 14.54 14.34 3.78
CA GLU A 420 15.20 14.30 2.47
C GLU A 420 16.64 13.75 2.54
N ASP A 421 17.15 13.51 3.74
CA ASP A 421 18.50 13.02 3.98
C ASP A 421 18.48 11.60 4.58
N LYS A 422 19.48 10.77 4.26
CA LYS A 422 19.51 9.35 4.66
C LYS A 422 20.03 9.13 6.09
N ASP A 423 20.73 10.12 6.65
CA ASP A 423 21.41 10.05 7.94
C ASP A 423 21.27 11.32 8.80
N LEU A 424 20.25 12.14 8.52
CA LEU A 424 19.76 13.19 9.42
C LEU A 424 18.94 12.61 10.58
N PHE A 425 19.39 12.88 11.81
CA PHE A 425 18.73 12.53 13.08
C PHE A 425 17.92 13.70 13.64
N LEU A 426 16.69 13.42 14.12
CA LEU A 426 15.81 14.43 14.72
C LEU A 426 15.04 13.88 15.93
N ASP A 427 15.14 14.55 17.07
CA ASP A 427 14.33 14.32 18.27
C ASP A 427 13.63 15.61 18.71
N LEU A 428 12.29 15.59 18.68
CA LEU A 428 11.44 16.63 19.24
C LEU A 428 10.84 16.11 20.54
N ARG A 429 11.04 16.83 21.64
CA ARG A 429 10.41 16.52 22.93
C ARG A 429 9.66 17.72 23.50
N CYS A 430 8.56 17.47 24.21
CA CYS A 430 7.88 18.45 25.05
C CYS A 430 7.90 17.95 26.49
N GLN A 431 8.50 18.70 27.43
CA GLN A 431 8.65 18.24 28.82
C GLN A 431 9.25 16.82 28.95
N GLY A 432 10.16 16.46 28.04
CA GLY A 432 10.77 15.14 27.97
C GLY A 432 9.93 14.04 27.30
N TYR A 433 8.67 14.30 26.92
CA TYR A 433 7.87 13.35 26.14
C TYR A 433 8.22 13.48 24.64
N PRO A 434 8.44 12.37 23.92
CA PRO A 434 8.89 12.41 22.52
C PRO A 434 7.80 12.87 21.55
N MET A 435 8.20 13.15 20.31
CA MET A 435 7.30 13.30 19.17
C MET A 435 6.29 12.16 19.11
N GLY A 436 5.08 12.46 18.63
CA GLY A 436 3.96 11.53 18.65
C GLY A 436 3.17 11.49 19.96
N ALA A 437 3.70 12.09 21.04
CA ALA A 437 3.02 12.12 22.33
C ALA A 437 1.71 12.94 22.31
N ARG A 438 0.72 12.43 23.05
CA ARG A 438 -0.54 13.12 23.34
C ARG A 438 -0.56 13.48 24.82
N LEU A 439 -0.48 14.76 25.11
CA LEU A 439 -0.25 15.31 26.44
C LEU A 439 -1.43 16.17 26.89
N SER A 440 -1.60 16.33 28.19
CA SER A 440 -2.58 17.26 28.74
C SER A 440 -2.03 17.98 29.97
N GLY A 441 -2.31 19.28 30.07
CA GLY A 441 -1.94 20.09 31.24
C GLY A 441 -0.44 20.30 31.44
N VAL A 442 0.39 19.99 30.43
CA VAL A 442 1.83 20.21 30.44
C VAL A 442 2.19 21.62 29.96
N GLN A 443 3.37 22.10 30.37
CA GLN A 443 3.91 23.34 29.81
C GLN A 443 4.43 23.07 28.39
N ARG A 444 4.10 23.97 27.46
CA ARG A 444 4.56 23.95 26.06
C ARG A 444 6.00 24.43 25.95
N VAL A 445 6.93 23.62 26.47
CA VAL A 445 8.38 23.83 26.39
C VAL A 445 8.95 22.66 25.61
N PHE A 446 9.53 22.98 24.46
CA PHE A 446 10.01 22.00 23.50
C PHE A 446 11.52 22.02 23.44
N THR A 447 12.11 20.84 23.34
CA THR A 447 13.53 20.64 23.04
C THR A 447 13.62 19.97 21.69
N VAL A 448 14.46 20.52 20.82
CA VAL A 448 14.76 19.99 19.50
C VAL A 448 16.23 19.66 19.47
N GLU A 449 16.55 18.39 19.26
CA GLU A 449 17.88 17.92 19.00
C GLU A 449 17.94 17.36 17.58
N ALA A 450 18.95 17.77 16.82
CA ALA A 450 19.21 17.21 15.50
C ALA A 450 20.71 17.15 15.24
N TRP A 451 21.15 16.11 14.56
CA TRP A 451 22.53 15.94 14.10
C TRP A 451 22.54 15.14 12.82
N ASP A 452 23.67 15.15 12.13
CA ASP A 452 23.86 14.49 10.85
C ASP A 452 25.15 13.65 10.90
N GLU A 453 25.14 12.43 10.37
CA GLU A 453 26.33 11.56 10.37
C GLU A 453 27.31 11.84 9.23
N SER A 454 26.87 12.46 8.13
CA SER A 454 27.72 12.90 7.00
C SER A 454 28.35 14.29 7.17
N GLU A 455 28.12 14.93 8.31
CA GLU A 455 28.64 16.26 8.69
C GLU A 455 27.99 17.42 7.89
N ASP A 456 26.73 17.28 7.48
CA ASP A 456 25.98 18.38 6.87
C ASP A 456 25.49 19.39 7.93
N SER A 457 25.69 20.69 7.66
CA SER A 457 25.39 21.76 8.62
C SER A 457 23.92 22.13 8.58
N PHE A 458 23.31 22.33 9.75
CA PHE A 458 21.99 22.93 9.87
C PHE A 458 22.04 24.45 9.66
N GLU A 459 20.98 25.04 9.11
CA GLU A 459 20.83 26.50 8.97
C GLU A 459 19.61 27.07 9.71
N GLU A 460 18.54 26.28 9.86
CA GLU A 460 17.36 26.73 10.60
C GLU A 460 16.56 25.60 11.27
N VAL A 461 15.87 25.98 12.35
CA VAL A 461 14.81 25.20 12.99
C VAL A 461 13.54 26.04 12.99
N ARG A 462 12.44 25.48 12.49
CA ARG A 462 11.12 26.11 12.46
C ARG A 462 10.17 25.33 13.35
N LEU A 463 9.61 25.99 14.36
CA LEU A 463 8.53 25.44 15.18
C LEU A 463 7.19 25.85 14.60
N TYR A 464 6.32 24.87 14.36
CA TYR A 464 4.96 25.07 13.87
C TYR A 464 3.93 24.73 14.95
N ARG A 465 2.76 25.35 14.85
CA ARG A 465 1.58 25.07 15.66
C ARG A 465 0.35 25.06 14.77
N ASN A 466 -0.36 23.95 14.72
CA ASN A 466 -1.59 23.82 13.92
C ASN A 466 -1.41 24.24 12.45
N GLY A 467 -0.30 23.84 11.81
CA GLY A 467 0.07 24.26 10.45
C GLY A 467 0.70 25.65 10.34
N ASP A 468 0.51 26.52 11.34
CA ASP A 468 1.07 27.88 11.33
C ASP A 468 2.52 27.90 11.86
N LEU A 469 3.41 28.57 11.12
CA LEU A 469 4.77 28.86 11.60
C LEU A 469 4.72 29.76 12.85
N LEU A 470 5.25 29.26 13.97
CA LEU A 470 5.29 29.98 15.24
C LEU A 470 6.59 30.75 15.44
N GLU A 471 7.73 30.09 15.25
CA GLU A 471 9.06 30.66 15.44
C GLU A 471 10.07 30.02 14.48
N THR A 472 10.98 30.82 13.93
CA THR A 472 12.17 30.37 13.22
C THR A 472 13.40 30.73 14.03
N ARG A 473 14.30 29.76 14.20
CA ARG A 473 15.62 29.97 14.80
C ARG A 473 16.70 29.65 13.79
N VAL A 474 17.60 30.61 13.55
CA VAL A 474 18.79 30.40 12.74
C VAL A 474 19.82 29.67 13.58
N VAL A 475 20.36 28.58 13.04
CA VAL A 475 21.36 27.72 13.68
C VAL A 475 22.56 27.53 12.76
N SER A 476 23.60 26.87 13.26
CA SER A 476 24.78 26.54 12.47
C SER A 476 25.54 25.38 13.11
N GLY A 477 26.14 24.52 12.30
CA GLY A 477 26.91 23.36 12.74
C GLY A 477 26.19 22.05 12.45
N GLU A 478 26.92 20.95 12.61
CA GLU A 478 26.52 19.56 12.31
C GLU A 478 25.62 18.95 13.39
N SER A 479 25.43 19.66 14.51
CA SER A 479 24.54 19.25 15.59
C SER A 479 23.95 20.47 16.29
N ILE A 480 22.69 20.40 16.63
CA ILE A 480 21.93 21.48 17.25
C ILE A 480 21.15 20.97 18.46
N LEU A 481 20.98 21.86 19.45
CA LEU A 481 20.11 21.63 20.61
C LEU A 481 19.41 22.94 20.94
N GLU A 482 18.13 23.02 20.62
CA GLU A 482 17.34 24.24 20.72
C GLU A 482 16.13 24.08 21.63
N GLU A 483 15.84 25.13 22.40
CA GLU A 483 14.64 25.21 23.26
C GLU A 483 13.64 26.23 22.72
N PHE A 484 12.37 25.83 22.60
CA PHE A 484 11.27 26.70 22.24
C PHE A 484 10.20 26.73 23.33
N THR A 485 9.47 27.83 23.41
CA THR A 485 8.35 27.96 24.34
C THR A 485 7.16 28.62 23.67
N ASP A 486 5.96 28.08 23.89
CA ASP A 486 4.69 28.75 23.56
C ASP A 486 3.96 29.12 24.86
N PRO A 487 4.38 30.22 25.53
CA PRO A 487 3.77 30.61 26.79
C PRO A 487 2.38 31.19 26.52
N PHE A 488 1.39 30.76 27.30
CA PHE A 488 0.03 31.33 27.38
C PHE A 488 -1.00 30.85 26.34
N ARG A 489 -1.34 29.55 26.35
CA ARG A 489 -2.56 29.07 25.69
C ARG A 489 -3.42 28.13 26.53
N THR A 490 -4.73 28.24 26.27
CA THR A 490 -5.79 27.30 26.66
C THR A 490 -6.37 26.75 25.37
N GLY A 491 -6.39 25.42 25.19
CA GLY A 491 -6.91 24.78 23.98
C GLY A 491 -6.01 23.63 23.52
N SER A 492 -6.60 22.79 22.67
CA SER A 492 -5.92 21.70 21.97
C SER A 492 -5.13 22.25 20.80
N ASP A 493 -3.82 22.01 20.80
CA ASP A 493 -2.91 22.38 19.72
C ASP A 493 -2.00 21.18 19.40
N TYR A 494 -1.50 21.09 18.17
CA TYR A 494 -0.39 20.21 17.81
C TYR A 494 0.83 21.01 17.37
N TYR A 495 2.01 20.48 17.69
CA TYR A 495 3.30 21.12 17.43
C TYR A 495 4.24 20.15 16.74
N TYR A 496 4.92 20.62 15.73
CA TYR A 496 5.98 19.87 15.04
C TYR A 496 7.08 20.83 14.64
N VAL A 497 8.23 20.29 14.26
CA VAL A 497 9.37 21.08 13.81
C VAL A 497 9.79 20.68 12.42
N ILE A 498 10.33 21.66 11.70
CA ILE A 498 11.10 21.44 10.47
C ILE A 498 12.52 21.92 10.73
N VAL A 499 13.49 21.02 10.57
CA VAL A 499 14.91 21.37 10.54
C VAL A 499 15.37 21.37 9.09
N ARG A 500 16.26 22.30 8.74
CA ARG A 500 16.82 22.43 7.39
C ARG A 500 18.34 22.45 7.44
N GLN A 501 18.96 21.71 6.53
CA GLN A 501 20.40 21.68 6.30
C GLN A 501 20.83 22.73 5.27
N THR A 502 22.11 22.76 4.92
CA THR A 502 22.67 23.75 3.99
C THR A 502 22.86 23.22 2.56
N ASP A 503 22.71 21.92 2.39
CA ASP A 503 22.86 21.15 1.17
C ASP A 503 21.51 20.84 0.54
N ASP A 504 21.55 20.48 -0.75
CA ASP A 504 20.43 20.21 -1.64
C ASP A 504 20.84 18.98 -2.45
N ASN A 505 20.80 17.81 -1.80
CA ASN A 505 21.33 16.56 -2.35
C ASN A 505 20.47 16.04 -3.49
N ASP A 506 19.17 16.32 -3.48
CA ASP A 506 18.24 15.94 -4.55
C ASP A 506 18.28 16.93 -5.75
N GLY A 507 18.83 18.12 -5.56
CA GLY A 507 19.00 19.15 -6.58
C GLY A 507 17.69 19.84 -6.97
N ASN A 508 16.67 19.82 -6.11
CA ASN A 508 15.36 20.41 -6.38
C ASN A 508 15.36 21.95 -6.25
N GLY A 509 16.45 22.54 -5.76
CA GLY A 509 16.61 23.98 -5.58
C GLY A 509 16.21 24.49 -4.20
N ARG A 510 15.94 23.58 -3.27
CA ARG A 510 15.76 23.83 -1.84
C ARG A 510 16.76 23.00 -1.07
N HIS A 511 17.13 23.47 0.11
CA HIS A 511 17.97 22.65 0.97
C HIS A 511 17.14 21.57 1.66
N ASP A 512 17.78 20.44 1.93
CA ASP A 512 17.18 19.25 2.51
C ASP A 512 16.63 19.53 3.92
N GLU A 513 15.50 18.91 4.21
CA GLU A 513 14.74 19.10 5.44
C GLU A 513 14.41 17.79 6.15
N ALA A 514 14.05 17.91 7.43
CA ALA A 514 13.32 16.88 8.14
C ALA A 514 12.14 17.47 8.90
N ILE A 515 10.99 16.77 8.85
CA ILE A 515 9.73 17.16 9.49
C ILE A 515 9.38 16.12 10.55
N SER A 516 9.30 16.55 11.82
CA SER A 516 8.92 15.67 12.92
C SER A 516 7.43 15.29 12.89
N SER A 517 7.08 14.12 13.42
CA SER A 517 5.68 13.91 13.83
C SER A 517 5.26 14.91 14.92
N PRO A 518 3.95 15.19 15.08
CA PRO A 518 3.49 16.21 16.02
C PRO A 518 3.49 15.72 17.48
N ILE A 519 3.55 16.66 18.40
CA ILE A 519 3.12 16.49 19.80
C ILE A 519 1.78 17.21 19.96
N TRP A 520 0.74 16.48 20.39
CA TRP A 520 -0.59 17.03 20.65
C TRP A 520 -0.73 17.38 22.13
N ILE A 521 -1.24 18.57 22.44
CA ILE A 521 -1.35 19.09 23.81
C ILE A 521 -2.74 19.68 24.04
N ASP A 522 -3.49 19.09 24.98
CA ASP A 522 -4.82 19.52 25.43
C ASP A 522 -4.82 20.39 26.71
#